data_AF-A0A6M0SIF5-F1
#
_entry.id   AF-A0A6M0SIF5-F1
#
_cell.length_a   1.000
_cell.length_b   1.000
_cell.length_c   1.000
_cell.angle_alpha   90.00
_cell.angle_beta   90.00
_cell.angle_gamma   90.00
#
_symmetry.space_group_name_H-M   'P 1'
#
loop_
_entity.id
_entity.type
_entity.pdbx_description
1 polymer ?
#
loop_
_entity_poly.entity_id
_entity_poly.type
_entity_poly.pdbx_seq_one_letter_code
_entity_poly.pdbx_strand_id
1 'polypeptide(L)'
;MLSEMLKNRADELGMSKNDIVLGYCELLKARGEEAKPVNKRNMIYRIFEGKTVPRLDTFKDLIQVLGGEVKVTWKQETEVKL
;
A
#
# COMPACT_ATOMS: atom_id res chain seq x y z
N MET A 1 -7.26 4.71 -10.41
CA MET A 1 -7.37 5.46 -9.13
C MET A 1 -6.39 5.00 -8.06
N LEU A 2 -6.63 4.00 -7.19
CA LEU A 2 -5.67 3.64 -6.10
C LEU A 2 -4.43 2.89 -6.59
N SER A 3 -4.61 1.82 -7.36
CA SER A 3 -3.49 1.05 -7.95
C SER A 3 -2.61 1.90 -8.86
N GLU A 4 -3.22 2.84 -9.55
CA GLU A 4 -2.55 3.78 -10.46
C GLU A 4 -1.68 4.79 -9.70
N MET A 5 -2.16 5.28 -8.55
CA MET A 5 -1.36 6.11 -7.66
C MET A 5 -0.14 5.36 -7.12
N LEU A 6 -0.30 4.10 -6.69
CA LEU A 6 0.81 3.26 -6.25
C LEU A 6 1.81 3.01 -7.39
N LYS A 7 1.32 2.77 -8.60
CA LYS A 7 2.15 2.55 -9.79
C LYS A 7 2.96 3.80 -10.14
N ASN A 8 2.32 4.96 -10.24
CA ASN A 8 3.00 6.21 -10.56
C ASN A 8 4.10 6.51 -9.53
N ARG A 9 3.81 6.30 -8.25
CA ARG A 9 4.81 6.50 -7.20
C ARG A 9 5.96 5.50 -7.27
N ALA A 10 5.70 4.24 -7.60
CA ALA A 10 6.75 3.25 -7.80
C ALA A 10 7.64 3.60 -9.00
N ASP A 11 7.04 4.06 -10.10
CA ASP A 11 7.74 4.52 -11.30
C ASP A 11 8.61 5.75 -10.99
N GLU A 12 8.11 6.73 -10.20
CA GLU A 12 8.89 7.88 -9.71
C GLU A 12 10.13 7.46 -8.88
N LEU A 13 9.99 6.40 -8.09
CA LEU A 13 11.07 5.87 -7.25
C LEU A 13 12.00 4.89 -7.99
N GLY A 14 11.69 4.54 -9.24
CA GLY A 14 12.43 3.52 -10.00
C GLY A 14 12.32 2.11 -9.39
N MET A 15 11.27 1.84 -8.61
CA MET A 15 11.10 0.56 -7.92
C MET A 15 10.38 -0.46 -8.80
N SER A 16 10.95 -1.65 -8.92
CA SER A 16 10.27 -2.77 -9.57
C SER A 16 9.18 -3.37 -8.66
N LYS A 17 8.25 -4.11 -9.26
CA LYS A 17 7.26 -4.90 -8.48
C LYS A 17 7.95 -5.88 -7.51
N ASN A 18 9.14 -6.38 -7.84
CA ASN A 18 9.89 -7.28 -6.94
C ASN A 18 10.44 -6.53 -5.73
N ASP A 19 10.93 -5.30 -5.91
CA ASP A 19 11.41 -4.47 -4.80
C ASP A 19 10.26 -4.17 -3.83
N ILE A 20 9.08 -3.86 -4.38
CA ILE A 20 7.86 -3.65 -3.58
C ILE A 20 7.46 -4.91 -2.82
N VAL A 21 7.56 -6.09 -3.43
CA VAL A 21 7.28 -7.37 -2.76
C VAL A 21 8.25 -7.60 -1.60
N LEU A 22 9.54 -7.31 -1.79
CA LEU A 22 10.55 -7.47 -0.76
C LEU A 22 10.31 -6.50 0.40
N GLY A 23 10.15 -5.20 0.11
CA GLY A 23 9.88 -4.18 1.12
C GLY A 23 8.58 -4.45 1.91
N TYR A 24 7.53 -4.93 1.23
CA TYR A 24 6.30 -5.33 1.91
C TYR A 24 6.53 -6.52 2.85
N CYS A 25 7.32 -7.52 2.45
CA CYS A 25 7.64 -8.65 3.32
C CYS A 25 8.50 -8.24 4.51
N GLU A 26 9.46 -7.32 4.33
CA GLU A 26 10.28 -6.78 5.42
C GLU A 26 9.42 -6.03 6.43
N LEU A 27 8.48 -5.22 5.96
CA LEU A 27 7.56 -4.47 6.80
C LEU A 27 6.65 -5.40 7.62
N LEU A 28 6.13 -6.48 7.02
CA LEU A 28 5.36 -7.49 7.75
C LEU A 28 6.21 -8.23 8.79
N LYS A 29 7.44 -8.63 8.44
CA LYS A 29 8.37 -9.27 9.38
C LYS A 29 8.74 -8.37 10.55
N ALA A 30 8.92 -7.07 10.32
CA ALA A 30 9.18 -6.09 11.37
C ALA A 30 8.02 -5.98 12.37
N ARG A 31 6.80 -6.36 11.97
CA ARG A 31 5.62 -6.46 12.84
C ARG A 31 5.41 -7.85 13.46
N GLY A 32 6.34 -8.79 13.24
CA GLY A 32 6.27 -10.15 13.77
C GLY A 32 5.46 -11.13 12.90
N GLU A 33 5.10 -10.76 11.67
CA GLU A 33 4.37 -11.65 10.77
C GLU A 33 5.30 -12.51 9.91
N GLU A 34 4.91 -13.78 9.70
CA GLU A 34 5.58 -14.63 8.72
C GLU A 34 5.21 -14.23 7.29
N ALA A 35 6.12 -13.51 6.62
CA ALA A 35 5.97 -13.11 5.22
C ALA A 35 7.09 -13.70 4.34
N LYS A 36 6.69 -14.49 3.32
CA LYS A 36 7.58 -14.99 2.26
C LYS A 36 7.23 -14.32 0.93
N PRO A 37 8.22 -13.84 0.14
CA PRO A 37 7.97 -13.19 -1.15
C PRO A 37 7.07 -14.00 -2.09
N VAL A 38 7.26 -15.32 -2.14
CA VAL A 38 6.47 -16.24 -2.96
C VAL A 38 4.97 -16.19 -2.66
N ASN A 39 4.59 -15.96 -1.40
CA ASN A 39 3.20 -15.92 -0.97
C ASN A 39 2.54 -14.56 -1.26
N LYS A 40 3.33 -13.49 -1.38
CA LYS A 40 2.83 -12.11 -1.56
C LYS A 40 2.93 -11.62 -3.00
N ARG A 41 3.82 -12.21 -3.82
CA ARG A 41 4.09 -11.79 -5.20
C ARG A 41 2.83 -11.65 -6.04
N ASN A 42 2.00 -12.70 -6.11
CA ASN A 42 0.79 -12.69 -6.94
C ASN A 42 -0.20 -11.59 -6.52
N MET A 43 -0.34 -11.34 -5.23
CA MET A 43 -1.19 -10.29 -4.71
C MET A 43 -0.69 -8.90 -5.14
N ILE A 44 0.59 -8.61 -4.92
CA ILE A 44 1.20 -7.32 -5.30
C ILE A 44 1.09 -7.10 -6.81
N TYR A 45 1.43 -8.10 -7.62
CA TYR A 45 1.34 -7.97 -9.07
C TYR A 45 -0.08 -7.66 -9.55
N ARG A 46 -1.08 -8.37 -9.01
CA ARG A 46 -2.49 -8.11 -9.35
C ARG A 46 -2.95 -6.72 -8.92
N ILE A 47 -2.48 -6.20 -7.79
CA ILE A 47 -2.78 -4.84 -7.34
C ILE A 47 -2.20 -3.81 -8.33
N PHE A 48 -0.92 -3.93 -8.67
CA PHE A 48 -0.24 -3.00 -9.58
C PHE A 48 -0.70 -3.11 -11.04
N GLU A 49 -1.32 -4.23 -11.41
CA GLU A 49 -1.99 -4.41 -12.71
C GLU A 49 -3.45 -3.96 -12.71
N GLY A 50 -3.97 -3.45 -11.58
CA GLY A 50 -5.37 -3.02 -11.45
C GLY A 50 -6.39 -4.16 -11.46
N LYS A 51 -5.93 -5.42 -11.36
CA LYS A 51 -6.78 -6.63 -11.37
C LYS A 51 -7.45 -6.91 -10.03
N THR A 52 -6.99 -6.27 -8.96
CA THR A 52 -7.50 -6.48 -7.60
C THR A 52 -7.31 -5.23 -6.76
N VAL A 53 -8.32 -4.87 -5.97
CA VAL A 53 -8.25 -3.75 -5.03
C VAL A 53 -7.62 -4.25 -3.73
N PRO A 54 -6.56 -3.60 -3.22
CA PRO A 54 -5.97 -3.96 -1.95
C PRO A 54 -6.94 -3.65 -0.80
N ARG A 55 -6.87 -4.45 0.27
CA ARG A 55 -7.50 -4.09 1.54
C ARG A 55 -6.80 -2.85 2.13
N LEU A 56 -7.48 -2.14 3.04
CA LEU A 56 -6.97 -0.88 3.60
C LEU A 56 -5.64 -1.03 4.34
N ASP A 57 -5.46 -2.12 5.08
CA ASP A 57 -4.20 -2.52 5.73
C ASP A 57 -3.08 -2.67 4.70
N THR A 58 -3.30 -3.49 3.67
CA THR A 58 -2.34 -3.72 2.60
C THR A 58 -2.01 -2.43 1.85
N PHE A 59 -3.02 -1.59 1.62
CA PHE A 59 -2.82 -0.31 0.95
C PHE A 59 -1.93 0.63 1.77
N LYS A 60 -2.17 0.77 3.08
CA LYS A 60 -1.33 1.59 3.98
C LYS A 60 0.10 1.09 4.00
N ASP A 61 0.30 -0.22 4.05
CA ASP A 61 1.62 -0.82 4.03
C ASP A 61 2.35 -0.54 2.71
N LEU A 62 1.67 -0.62 1.57
CA LEU A 62 2.26 -0.28 0.28
C LEU A 62 2.61 1.20 0.17
N ILE A 63 1.82 2.09 0.77
CA ILE A 63 2.18 3.51 0.88
C ILE A 63 3.46 3.67 1.70
N GLN A 64 3.58 2.96 2.83
CA GLN A 64 4.78 3.01 3.66
C GLN A 64 6.03 2.47 2.93
N VAL A 65 5.90 1.36 2.19
CA VAL A 65 6.98 0.80 1.35
C VAL A 65 7.42 1.81 0.27
N LEU A 66 6.48 2.59 -0.27
CA LEU A 66 6.75 3.66 -1.25
C LEU A 66 7.14 5.00 -0.60
N GLY A 67 7.57 4.98 0.66
CA GLY A 67 8.08 6.14 1.40
C GLY A 67 7.01 7.18 1.76
N GLY A 68 5.73 6.82 1.71
CA GLY A 68 4.62 7.70 2.08
C GLY A 68 4.12 7.47 3.50
N GLU A 69 3.25 8.37 3.95
CA GLU A 69 2.56 8.30 5.24
C GLU A 69 1.07 8.59 5.02
N VAL A 70 0.19 7.79 5.66
CA VAL A 70 -1.27 8.02 5.61
C VAL A 70 -1.69 8.82 6.84
N LYS A 71 -2.12 10.07 6.64
CA LYS A 71 -2.68 10.93 7.69
C LYS A 71 -4.21 10.89 7.65
N VAL A 72 -4.83 10.54 8.77
CA VAL A 72 -6.30 10.52 8.93
C VAL A 72 -6.71 11.73 9.76
N THR A 73 -7.57 12.57 9.19
CA THR A 73 -8.13 13.75 9.86
C THR A 73 -9.64 13.61 9.96
N TRP A 74 -10.18 13.69 11.17
CA TRP A 74 -11.62 13.78 11.39
C TRP A 74 -12.08 15.23 11.21
N LYS A 75 -12.96 15.48 10.24
CA LYS A 75 -13.66 16.77 10.14
C LYS A 75 -14.91 16.68 11.01
N GLN A 76 -14.97 17.44 12.09
CA GLN A 76 -16.24 17.65 12.81
C GLN A 76 -17.13 18.52 11.94
N GLU A 77 -18.23 17.97 11.43
CA GLU A 77 -19.33 18.75 10.88
C GLU A 77 -20.32 19.02 12.02
N THR A 78 -20.31 20.23 12.57
CA THR A 78 -21.37 20.71 13.44
C THR A 78 -22.44 21.37 12.57
N GLU A 79 -23.46 20.62 12.19
CA GLU A 79 -24.68 21.20 11.63
C GLU A 79 -25.47 21.83 12.80
N VAL A 80 -25.28 23.13 13.07
CA VAL A 80 -26.20 23.89 13.93
C VAL A 80 -27.41 24.23 13.07
N LYS A 81 -28.47 23.43 13.17
CA LYS A 81 -29.81 23.85 12.72
C LYS A 81 -30.45 24.63 13.87
N LEU A 82 -30.74 25.90 13.59
CA LEU A 82 -31.51 26.83 14.42
C LEU A 82 -32.92 26.28 14.69
#